data_AF-A0A386USH0-F1
#
_entry.id   AF-A0A386USH0-F1
#
_cell.length_a   1.000
_cell.length_b   1.000
_cell.length_c   1.000
_cell.angle_alpha   90.00
_cell.angle_beta   90.00
_cell.angle_gamma   90.00
#
_symmetry.space_group_name_H-M   'P 1'
#
loop_
_entity.id
_entity.type
_entity.pdbx_description
1 polymer ?
#
loop_
_entity_poly.entity_id
_entity_poly.type
_entity_poly.pdbx_seq_one_letter_code
_entity_poly.pdbx_strand_id
1 'polypeptide(L)'
;MIPDIVADLHPPRLPAPFTAPGWDDFLAAAGLGLMLAALLVAIAMPALRRRARPPRLSHRLALAAGLPPADRLLALARILAEQGRALPPDQRRALYRGEPGDPDAVEALIRSGTRERRRRRASR
;
A
#
# COMPACT_ATOMS: atom_id res chain seq x y z
N MET A 1 34.25 -45.86 20.56
CA MET A 1 34.16 -47.07 19.73
C MET A 1 32.91 -46.98 18.89
N ILE A 2 33.05 -46.63 17.62
CA ILE A 2 31.94 -46.78 16.67
C ILE A 2 31.81 -48.29 16.47
N PRO A 3 30.62 -48.89 16.65
CA PRO A 3 30.48 -50.34 16.55
C PRO A 3 30.89 -50.82 15.15
N ASP A 4 31.69 -51.89 15.09
CA ASP A 4 32.20 -52.53 13.85
C ASP A 4 31.09 -52.89 12.85
N ILE A 5 29.83 -52.90 13.29
CA ILE A 5 28.63 -53.02 12.46
C ILE A 5 28.58 -52.00 11.30
N VAL A 6 29.09 -50.77 11.50
CA VAL A 6 29.00 -49.70 10.47
C VAL A 6 30.01 -49.93 9.34
N ALA A 7 31.11 -50.63 9.60
CA ALA A 7 32.14 -50.92 8.60
C ALA A 7 31.76 -52.08 7.66
N ASP A 8 30.88 -52.98 8.11
CA ASP A 8 30.36 -54.12 7.34
C ASP A 8 29.09 -53.79 6.53
N LEU A 9 28.55 -52.56 6.65
CA LEU A 9 27.48 -52.12 5.77
C LEU A 9 28.05 -51.87 4.37
N HIS A 10 27.63 -52.71 3.42
CA HIS A 10 27.88 -52.50 2.00
C HIS A 10 27.57 -51.04 1.61
N PRO A 11 28.45 -50.35 0.85
CA PRO A 11 28.21 -48.97 0.46
C PRO A 11 26.84 -48.87 -0.21
N PRO A 12 25.95 -47.99 0.26
CA PRO A 12 24.58 -47.91 -0.24
C PRO A 12 24.62 -47.60 -1.72
N ARG A 13 24.36 -48.61 -2.56
CA ARG A 13 24.31 -48.46 -4.01
C ARG A 13 22.96 -47.85 -4.34
N LEU A 14 22.97 -46.56 -4.70
CA LEU A 14 21.79 -45.91 -5.25
C LEU A 14 21.40 -46.62 -6.57
N PRO A 15 20.12 -46.88 -6.81
CA PRO A 15 19.67 -47.41 -8.09
C PRO A 15 20.13 -46.51 -9.24
N ALA A 16 20.53 -47.11 -10.37
CA ALA A 16 21.00 -46.41 -11.58
C ALA A 16 20.18 -45.17 -12.01
N PRO A 17 18.84 -45.11 -11.88
CA PRO A 17 18.08 -43.89 -12.21
C PRO A 17 18.38 -42.67 -11.31
N PHE A 18 19.00 -42.86 -10.14
CA PHE A 18 19.37 -41.77 -9.23
C PHE A 18 20.80 -41.27 -9.43
N THR A 19 21.55 -41.84 -10.37
CA THR A 19 22.96 -41.47 -10.62
C THR A 19 23.10 -40.31 -11.60
N ALA A 20 22.07 -40.03 -12.40
CA ALA A 20 22.02 -38.92 -13.33
C ALA A 20 20.61 -38.31 -13.36
N PRO A 21 20.48 -36.98 -13.44
CA PRO A 21 19.18 -36.33 -13.53
C PRO A 21 18.46 -36.74 -14.81
N GLY A 22 17.23 -37.21 -14.66
CA GLY A 22 16.34 -37.56 -15.76
C GLY A 22 15.60 -36.34 -16.32
N TRP A 23 14.88 -36.53 -17.42
CA TRP A 23 14.03 -35.48 -18.01
C TRP A 23 12.96 -34.96 -17.04
N ASP A 24 12.45 -35.84 -16.18
CA ASP A 24 11.48 -35.48 -15.14
C ASP A 24 12.07 -34.52 -14.10
N ASP A 25 13.35 -34.68 -13.75
CA ASP A 25 14.06 -33.79 -12.82
C ASP A 25 14.23 -32.39 -13.42
N PHE A 26 14.50 -32.31 -14.73
CA PHE A 26 14.58 -31.03 -15.44
C PHE A 26 13.23 -30.32 -15.51
N LEU A 27 12.14 -31.06 -15.78
CA LEU A 27 10.78 -30.50 -15.77
C LEU A 27 10.40 -30.02 -14.37
N ALA A 28 10.70 -30.81 -13.33
CA ALA A 28 10.45 -30.45 -11.95
C ALA A 28 11.26 -29.21 -11.54
N ALA A 29 12.55 -29.15 -11.88
CA ALA A 29 13.40 -28.01 -11.60
C ALA A 29 12.93 -26.74 -12.34
N ALA A 30 12.51 -26.86 -13.59
CA ALA A 30 11.95 -25.75 -14.37
C ALA A 30 10.64 -25.24 -13.75
N GLY A 31 9.74 -26.14 -13.35
CA GLY A 31 8.50 -25.79 -12.66
C GLY A 31 8.75 -25.08 -11.33
N LEU A 32 9.68 -25.60 -10.52
CA LEU A 32 10.12 -24.96 -9.27
C LEU A 32 10.72 -23.58 -9.52
N GLY A 33 11.54 -23.43 -10.56
CA GLY A 33 12.13 -22.16 -10.96
C GLY A 33 11.06 -21.12 -11.33
N LEU A 34 10.06 -21.51 -12.11
CA LEU A 34 8.93 -20.64 -12.46
C LEU A 34 8.11 -20.25 -11.23
N MET A 35 7.85 -21.20 -10.33
CA MET A 35 7.10 -20.94 -9.10
C MET A 35 7.85 -19.97 -8.19
N LEU A 36 9.17 -20.14 -8.04
CA LEU A 36 10.02 -19.22 -7.28
C LEU A 36 10.08 -17.84 -7.93
N ALA A 37 10.22 -17.76 -9.25
CA ALA A 37 10.22 -16.49 -9.97
C ALA A 37 8.89 -15.75 -9.79
N ALA A 38 7.76 -16.44 -9.91
CA ALA A 38 6.43 -15.89 -9.67
C ALA A 38 6.28 -15.38 -8.23
N LEU A 39 6.77 -16.15 -7.25
CA LEU A 39 6.78 -15.74 -5.84
C LEU A 39 7.60 -14.47 -5.62
N LEU A 40 8.81 -14.39 -6.17
CA LEU A 40 9.66 -13.19 -6.08
C LEU A 40 8.99 -11.98 -6.73
N VAL A 41 8.39 -12.15 -7.91
CA VAL A 41 7.63 -11.08 -8.58
C VAL A 41 6.43 -10.66 -7.73
N ALA A 42 5.69 -11.59 -7.13
CA ALA A 42 4.55 -11.27 -6.28
C ALA A 42 4.97 -10.47 -5.03
N ILE A 43 6.09 -10.84 -4.40
CA ILE A 43 6.68 -10.11 -3.27
C ILE A 43 7.19 -8.73 -3.69
N ALA A 44 7.79 -8.62 -4.88
CA ALA A 44 8.31 -7.37 -5.42
C ALA A 44 7.19 -6.45 -5.95
N MET A 45 6.05 -7.02 -6.38
CA MET A 45 4.92 -6.30 -6.98
C MET A 45 4.41 -5.12 -6.14
N PRO A 46 4.20 -5.19 -4.82
CA PRO A 46 3.76 -4.04 -4.04
C PRO A 46 4.77 -2.88 -4.02
N ALA A 47 6.07 -3.18 -4.11
CA ALA A 47 7.11 -2.16 -4.22
C ALA A 47 7.18 -1.57 -5.65
N LEU A 48 6.99 -2.41 -6.67
CA LEU A 48 7.01 -2.01 -8.08
C LEU A 48 5.71 -1.36 -8.55
N ARG A 49 4.58 -1.66 -7.90
CA ARG A 49 3.30 -0.97 -8.08
C ARG A 49 3.52 0.45 -7.60
N ARG A 50 3.95 1.30 -8.54
CA ARG A 50 4.06 2.75 -8.38
C ARG A 50 2.81 3.22 -7.68
N ARG A 51 2.98 3.55 -6.39
CA ARG A 51 1.93 4.06 -5.53
C ARG A 51 1.30 5.23 -6.29
N ALA A 52 0.08 5.05 -6.80
CA ALA A 52 -0.63 6.08 -7.53
C ALA A 52 -0.58 7.32 -6.64
N ARG A 53 0.16 8.34 -7.08
CA ARG A 53 0.45 9.49 -6.24
C ARG A 53 -0.91 10.09 -5.91
N PRO A 54 -1.29 10.18 -4.62
CA PRO A 54 -2.62 10.69 -4.30
C PRO A 54 -2.80 12.05 -4.98
N PRO A 55 -3.98 12.31 -5.57
CA PRO A 55 -4.22 13.54 -6.31
C PRO A 55 -3.84 14.73 -5.45
N ARG A 56 -3.13 15.69 -6.06
CA ARG A 56 -2.64 16.89 -5.35
C ARG A 56 -3.80 17.57 -4.65
N LEU A 57 -3.59 18.03 -3.42
CA LEU A 57 -4.62 18.73 -2.63
C LEU A 57 -5.29 19.86 -3.43
N SER A 58 -4.51 20.60 -4.23
CA SER A 58 -5.02 21.65 -5.11
C SER A 58 -6.05 21.15 -6.12
N HIS A 59 -5.85 19.95 -6.68
CA HIS A 59 -6.79 19.34 -7.60
C HIS A 59 -8.09 18.93 -6.88
N ARG A 60 -8.00 18.38 -5.66
CA ARG A 60 -9.18 18.03 -4.86
C ARG A 60 -10.00 19.26 -4.45
N LEU A 61 -9.32 20.37 -4.12
CA LEU A 61 -9.97 21.66 -3.84
C LEU A 61 -10.64 22.25 -5.08
N ALA A 62 -9.99 22.18 -6.25
CA ALA A 62 -10.57 22.64 -7.52
C ALA A 62 -11.82 21.83 -7.90
N LEU A 63 -11.80 20.50 -7.72
CA LEU A 63 -12.98 19.67 -7.92
C LEU A 63 -14.12 20.03 -6.96
N ALA A 64 -13.80 20.30 -5.68
CA ALA A 64 -14.79 20.73 -4.71
C ALA A 64 -15.40 22.11 -5.04
N ALA A 65 -14.63 23.01 -5.67
CA ALA A 65 -15.12 24.33 -6.09
C ALA A 65 -16.16 24.25 -7.23
N GLY A 66 -16.15 23.17 -8.03
CA GLY A 66 -17.15 22.93 -9.09
C GLY A 66 -18.46 22.31 -8.60
N LEU A 67 -18.58 21.99 -7.31
CA LEU A 67 -19.77 21.37 -6.73
C LEU A 67 -20.80 22.42 -6.27
N PRO A 68 -22.09 22.04 -6.17
CA PRO A 68 -23.10 22.84 -5.49
C PRO A 68 -22.68 23.22 -4.07
N PRO A 69 -23.18 24.32 -3.48
CA PRO A 69 -22.70 24.85 -2.19
C PRO A 69 -22.74 23.83 -1.04
N ALA A 70 -23.81 23.04 -0.93
CA ALA A 70 -23.96 22.00 0.09
C ALA A 70 -22.95 20.85 -0.11
N ASP A 71 -22.78 20.42 -1.35
CA ASP A 71 -21.83 19.35 -1.72
C ASP A 71 -20.38 19.80 -1.58
N ARG A 72 -20.09 21.09 -1.86
CA ARG A 72 -18.78 21.70 -1.64
C ARG A 72 -18.42 21.67 -0.16
N LEU A 73 -19.32 22.08 0.73
CA LEU A 73 -19.09 22.05 2.18
C LEU A 73 -18.83 20.62 2.68
N LEU A 74 -19.60 19.64 2.18
CA LEU A 74 -19.40 18.22 2.49
C LEU A 74 -18.05 17.69 1.99
N ALA A 75 -17.67 18.02 0.76
CA ALA A 75 -16.40 17.62 0.17
C ALA A 75 -15.21 18.20 0.97
N LEU A 76 -15.29 19.47 1.37
CA LEU A 76 -14.27 20.12 2.21
C LEU A 76 -14.22 19.48 3.61
N ALA A 77 -15.37 19.16 4.21
CA ALA A 77 -15.42 18.46 5.50
C ALA A 77 -14.75 17.08 5.45
N ARG A 78 -14.92 16.33 4.36
CA ARG A 78 -14.23 15.04 4.13
C ARG A 78 -12.72 15.22 4.02
N ILE A 79 -12.25 16.20 3.24
CA ILE A 79 -10.83 16.51 3.10
C ILE A 79 -10.22 16.89 4.46
N LEU A 80 -10.95 17.64 5.29
CA LEU A 80 -10.50 18.03 6.62
C LEU A 80 -10.43 16.83 7.58
N ALA A 81 -11.41 15.92 7.52
CA ALA A 81 -11.43 14.69 8.31
C ALA A 81 -10.26 13.75 7.96
N GLU A 82 -9.91 13.62 6.67
CA GLU A 82 -8.73 12.87 6.22
C GLU A 82 -7.42 13.44 6.80
N GLN A 83 -7.37 14.74 7.12
CA GLN A 83 -6.22 15.36 7.78
C GLN A 83 -6.17 15.10 9.29
N GLY A 84 -7.22 14.49 9.86
CA GLY A 84 -7.42 14.28 11.30
C GLY A 84 -7.92 15.53 12.02
N ARG A 85 -8.52 16.48 11.31
CA ARG A 85 -9.06 17.72 11.89
C ARG A 85 -10.58 17.69 11.90
N ALA A 86 -11.16 18.27 12.95
CA ALA A 86 -12.60 18.40 13.07
C ALA A 86 -13.10 19.67 12.37
N LEU A 87 -14.30 19.60 11.80
CA LEU A 87 -14.97 20.76 11.25
C LEU A 87 -15.39 21.72 12.39
N PRO A 88 -15.19 23.05 12.24
CA PRO A 88 -15.65 24.04 13.22
C PRO A 88 -17.15 23.86 13.55
N PRO A 89 -17.58 24.14 14.79
CA PRO A 89 -18.95 23.89 15.22
C PRO A 89 -19.98 24.65 14.39
N ASP A 90 -19.70 25.89 14.02
CA ASP A 90 -20.59 26.73 13.20
C ASP A 90 -20.80 26.12 11.81
N GLN A 91 -19.70 25.67 11.19
CA GLN A 91 -19.70 25.04 9.87
C GLN A 91 -20.35 23.65 9.89
N ARG A 92 -20.20 22.92 11.00
CA ARG A 92 -20.85 21.63 11.22
C ARG A 92 -22.36 21.80 11.34
N ARG A 93 -22.81 22.80 12.09
CA ARG A 93 -24.22 23.15 12.22
C ARG A 93 -24.81 23.57 10.87
N ALA A 94 -24.09 24.40 10.11
CA ALA A 94 -24.50 24.79 8.76
C ALA A 94 -24.68 23.56 7.85
N LEU A 95 -23.70 22.65 7.85
CA LEU A 95 -23.76 21.40 7.09
C LEU A 95 -24.97 20.53 7.47
N TYR A 96 -25.24 20.34 8.77
CA TYR A 96 -26.37 19.52 9.23
C TYR A 96 -27.73 20.17 8.99
N ARG A 97 -27.81 21.50 8.97
CA ARG A 97 -29.06 22.24 8.74
C ARG A 97 -29.34 22.54 7.27
N GLY A 98 -28.39 22.24 6.38
CA GLY A 98 -28.45 22.66 4.98
C GLY A 98 -28.37 24.18 4.82
N GLU A 99 -27.85 24.90 5.81
CA GLU A 99 -27.63 26.33 5.73
C GLU A 99 -26.34 26.62 4.95
N PRO A 100 -26.26 27.78 4.27
CA PRO A 100 -25.02 28.20 3.63
C PRO A 100 -23.95 28.45 4.70
N GLY A 101 -22.95 27.56 4.74
CA GLY A 101 -21.73 27.77 5.53
C GLY A 101 -20.75 28.68 4.81
N ASP A 102 -19.55 28.82 5.38
CA ASP A 102 -18.38 29.48 4.74
C ASP A 102 -17.35 28.46 4.19
N PRO A 103 -17.44 28.05 2.90
CA PRO A 103 -16.49 27.12 2.30
C PRO A 103 -15.05 27.61 2.32
N ASP A 104 -14.84 28.93 2.22
CA ASP A 104 -13.51 29.52 2.07
C ASP A 104 -12.75 29.49 3.41
N ALA A 105 -13.44 29.68 4.54
CA ALA A 105 -12.87 29.45 5.86
C ALA A 105 -12.42 27.98 6.06
N VAL A 106 -13.20 27.00 5.59
CA VAL A 106 -12.85 25.58 5.68
C VAL A 106 -11.65 25.27 4.78
N GLU A 107 -11.61 25.84 3.58
CA GLU A 107 -10.48 25.70 2.66
C GLU A 107 -9.18 26.30 3.23
N ALA A 108 -9.25 27.47 3.87
CA ALA A 108 -8.11 28.08 4.56
C ALA A 108 -7.58 27.16 5.67
N LEU A 109 -8.46 26.52 6.43
CA LEU A 109 -8.11 25.56 7.48
C LEU A 109 -7.42 24.29 6.92
N ILE A 110 -7.87 23.79 5.77
CA ILE A 110 -7.25 22.66 5.06
C ILE A 110 -5.83 23.03 4.60
N ARG A 111 -5.65 24.25 4.05
CA ARG A 111 -4.34 24.73 3.58
C ARG A 111 -3.36 24.93 4.74
N SER A 112 -3.82 25.44 5.89
CA SER A 112 -2.97 25.64 7.07
C SER A 112 -2.44 24.31 7.63
N GLY A 113 -3.30 23.28 7.72
CA GLY A 113 -2.90 21.96 8.22
C GLY A 113 -1.88 21.25 7.33
N THR A 114 -1.99 21.46 6.02
CA THR A 114 -1.03 20.90 5.06
C THR A 114 0.35 21.55 5.19
N ARG A 115 0.39 22.88 5.39
CA ARG A 115 1.64 23.62 5.62
C ARG A 115 2.33 23.15 6.91
N GLU A 116 1.56 22.97 7.98
CA GLU A 116 2.09 22.51 9.27
C GLU A 116 2.70 21.10 9.18
N ARG A 117 1.99 20.15 8.55
CA ARG A 117 2.51 18.78 8.33
C ARG A 117 3.80 18.78 7.50
N ARG A 118 3.89 19.66 6.50
CA ARG A 118 5.09 19.78 5.66
C ARG A 118 6.28 20.34 6.45
N ARG A 119 6.07 21.33 7.32
CA ARG A 119 7.10 21.86 8.22
C ARG A 119 7.63 20.78 9.18
N ARG A 120 6.74 20.04 9.84
CA ARG A 120 7.12 18.95 10.77
C ARG A 120 7.91 17.82 10.11
N ARG A 121 7.68 17.57 8.81
CA ARG A 121 8.46 16.60 8.03
C ARG A 121 9.82 17.11 7.58
N ALA A 122 10.01 18.42 7.46
CA ALA A 122 11.29 19.01 7.08
C ALA A 122 12.24 19.20 8.27
N SER A 123 11.71 19.15 9.49
CA SER A 123 12.47 19.24 10.75
C SER A 123 12.80 17.88 11.37
N ARG A 124 12.57 16.77 10.64
CA ARG A 124 12.91 15.40 11.03
C ARG A 124 13.89 14.86 10.00
#